data_AF-A0A397UIS7-F1
#
_entry.id   AF-A0A397UIS7-F1
#
_cell.length_a   1.000
_cell.length_b   1.000
_cell.length_c   1.000
_cell.angle_alpha   90.00
_cell.angle_beta   90.00
_cell.angle_gamma   90.00
#
_symmetry.space_group_name_H-M   'P 1'
#
loop_
_entity.id
_entity.type
_entity.pdbx_description
1 polymer ?
#
loop_
_entity_poly.entity_id
_entity_poly.type
_entity_poly.pdbx_seq_one_letter_code
_entity_poly.pdbx_strand_id
1 'polypeptide(L)'
;MPRTRKNTRSDNLTPNDDLVRFFTGHIAFLRRKLRRTEAFFRENGITGEDLEAKLSTLKTIIEERDHFREQISQLQNTQRIASRMISELNDEKRQFLAQIQELRQENTQLRRDLEYEQMINERTINNLSNQVNTLENRENIFTALLNN
;
A
#
# COMPACT_ATOMS: atom_id res chain seq x y z
N MET A 1 -26.21 6.51 -55.54
CA MET A 1 -25.52 5.25 -55.23
C MET A 1 -24.56 4.91 -56.36
N PRO A 2 -23.23 5.02 -56.18
CA PRO A 2 -22.29 4.56 -57.19
C PRO A 2 -22.24 3.03 -57.16
N ARG A 3 -22.47 2.41 -58.32
CA ARG A 3 -22.40 0.96 -58.52
C ARG A 3 -20.97 0.48 -58.28
N THR A 4 -20.83 -0.50 -57.40
CA THR A 4 -19.62 -1.32 -57.25
C THR A 4 -19.23 -1.94 -58.59
N ARG A 5 -18.13 -1.47 -59.19
CA ARG A 5 -17.54 -2.13 -60.37
C ARG A 5 -17.03 -3.50 -59.94
N LYS A 6 -17.70 -4.57 -60.41
CA LYS A 6 -17.17 -5.94 -60.32
C LYS A 6 -15.97 -6.04 -61.26
N ASN A 7 -14.76 -5.97 -60.69
CA ASN A 7 -13.51 -6.24 -61.39
C ASN A 7 -13.35 -7.75 -61.60
N THR A 8 -13.92 -8.35 -62.65
CA THR A 8 -13.54 -9.74 -63.01
C THR A 8 -13.74 -10.14 -64.48
N ARG A 9 -14.04 -9.23 -65.42
CA ARG A 9 -13.91 -9.54 -66.84
C ARG A 9 -13.54 -8.28 -67.61
N SER A 10 -12.40 -8.27 -68.29
CA SER A 10 -12.26 -7.37 -69.43
C SER A 10 -13.03 -7.95 -70.60
N ASP A 11 -13.86 -7.12 -71.19
CA ASP A 11 -14.54 -7.42 -72.44
C ASP A 11 -13.47 -7.79 -73.49
N ASN A 12 -13.52 -9.03 -73.98
CA ASN A 12 -12.74 -9.61 -75.09
C ASN A 12 -11.44 -10.40 -74.80
N LEU A 13 -11.16 -10.84 -73.56
CA LEU A 13 -10.05 -11.77 -73.29
C LEU A 13 -10.54 -13.17 -72.91
N THR A 14 -9.83 -14.21 -73.35
CA THR A 14 -10.11 -15.57 -72.88
C THR A 14 -9.76 -15.67 -71.38
N PRO A 15 -10.37 -16.59 -70.62
CA PRO A 15 -10.04 -16.77 -69.21
C PRO A 15 -8.55 -16.96 -68.93
N ASN A 16 -7.83 -17.63 -69.84
CA ASN A 16 -6.38 -17.78 -69.75
C ASN A 16 -5.65 -16.44 -69.96
N ASP A 17 -6.05 -15.65 -70.95
CA ASP A 17 -5.40 -14.36 -71.21
C ASP A 17 -5.64 -13.34 -70.08
N ASP A 18 -6.81 -13.37 -69.44
CA ASP A 18 -7.11 -12.51 -68.28
C ASP A 18 -6.28 -12.93 -67.06
N LEU A 19 -6.12 -14.23 -66.82
CA LEU A 19 -5.21 -14.76 -65.79
C LEU A 19 -3.76 -14.36 -66.06
N VAL A 20 -3.29 -14.53 -67.29
CA VAL A 20 -1.93 -14.13 -67.69
C VAL A 20 -1.73 -12.64 -67.48
N ARG A 21 -2.70 -11.80 -67.85
CA ARG A 21 -2.64 -10.35 -67.64
C ARG A 21 -2.63 -9.99 -66.15
N PHE A 22 -3.47 -10.63 -65.35
CA PHE A 22 -3.50 -10.43 -63.90
C PHE A 22 -2.16 -10.78 -63.25
N PHE A 23 -1.62 -11.98 -63.51
CA PHE A 23 -0.34 -12.40 -62.94
C PHE A 23 0.81 -11.52 -63.40
N THR A 24 0.83 -11.14 -64.69
CA THR A 24 1.84 -10.21 -65.23
C THR A 24 1.78 -8.85 -64.54
N GLY A 25 0.58 -8.30 -64.35
CA GLY A 25 0.37 -7.05 -63.61
C GLY A 25 0.77 -7.16 -62.14
N HIS A 26 0.43 -8.28 -61.49
CA HIS A 26 0.76 -8.52 -60.09
C HIS A 26 2.27 -8.67 -59.88
N ILE A 27 2.96 -9.42 -60.74
CA ILE A 27 4.43 -9.55 -60.72
C ILE A 27 5.09 -8.18 -60.92
N ALA A 28 4.61 -7.38 -61.88
CA ALA A 28 5.14 -6.03 -62.10
C ALA A 28 4.94 -5.12 -60.88
N PHE A 29 3.79 -5.21 -60.21
CA PHE A 29 3.52 -4.50 -58.97
C PHE A 29 4.48 -4.92 -57.84
N LEU A 30 4.65 -6.23 -57.62
CA LEU A 30 5.56 -6.75 -56.60
C LEU A 30 7.00 -6.33 -56.85
N ARG A 31 7.47 -6.41 -58.09
CA ARG A 31 8.81 -5.93 -58.49
C ARG A 31 8.98 -4.42 -58.29
N ARG A 32 7.91 -3.63 -58.44
CA ARG A 32 7.96 -2.19 -58.17
C ARG A 32 8.02 -1.92 -56.67
N LYS A 33 7.28 -2.67 -55.86
CA LYS A 33 7.36 -2.58 -54.38
C LYS A 33 8.75 -2.94 -53.89
N LEU A 34 9.31 -4.07 -54.35
CA LEU A 34 10.66 -4.50 -53.97
C LEU A 34 11.69 -3.40 -54.25
N ARG A 35 11.70 -2.85 -55.48
CA ARG A 35 12.61 -1.76 -55.84
C ARG A 35 12.47 -0.52 -54.97
N ARG A 36 11.24 -0.16 -54.57
CA ARG A 36 11.01 0.98 -53.66
C ARG A 36 11.57 0.72 -52.27
N THR A 37 11.38 -0.48 -51.75
CA THR A 37 11.92 -0.89 -50.46
C THR A 37 13.46 -0.90 -50.49
N GLU A 38 14.06 -1.48 -51.52
CA GLU A 38 15.52 -1.47 -51.72
C GLU A 38 16.08 -0.06 -51.86
N ALA A 39 15.39 0.82 -52.60
CA ALA A 39 15.78 2.22 -52.73
C ALA A 39 15.74 2.93 -51.38
N PHE A 40 14.67 2.73 -50.59
CA PHE A 40 14.55 3.29 -49.25
C PHE A 40 15.72 2.88 -48.34
N PHE A 41 16.03 1.59 -48.24
CA PHE A 41 17.15 1.13 -47.41
C PHE A 41 18.50 1.70 -47.90
N ARG A 42 18.71 1.73 -49.22
CA ARG A 42 19.95 2.25 -49.83
C ARG A 42 20.12 3.75 -49.61
N GLU A 43 19.09 4.54 -49.88
CA GLU A 43 19.10 6.00 -49.73
C GLU A 43 19.31 6.43 -48.28
N ASN A 44 18.83 5.62 -47.32
CA ASN A 44 19.04 5.86 -45.89
C ASN A 44 20.32 5.19 -45.34
N GLY A 45 21.12 4.53 -46.18
CA GLY A 45 22.34 3.85 -45.76
C GLY A 45 22.12 2.71 -44.74
N ILE A 46 20.90 2.18 -44.67
CA ILE A 46 20.53 1.12 -43.71
C ILE A 46 20.91 -0.22 -44.33
N THR A 47 21.87 -0.90 -43.70
CA THR A 47 22.20 -2.30 -44.03
C THR A 47 21.29 -3.25 -43.27
N GLY A 48 21.13 -4.48 -43.76
CA GLY A 48 20.36 -5.51 -43.06
C GLY A 48 20.91 -5.79 -41.65
N GLU A 49 22.24 -5.82 -41.53
CA GLU A 49 22.93 -6.01 -40.25
C GLU A 49 22.71 -4.85 -39.28
N ASP A 50 22.77 -3.60 -39.74
CA ASP A 50 22.51 -2.41 -38.90
C ASP A 50 21.04 -2.38 -38.42
N LEU A 51 20.10 -2.73 -39.31
CA LEU A 51 18.69 -2.84 -38.94
C LEU A 51 18.46 -3.93 -37.90
N GLU A 52 19.05 -5.11 -38.10
CA GLU A 52 18.93 -6.24 -37.18
C GLU A 52 19.52 -5.91 -35.81
N ALA A 53 20.69 -5.28 -35.77
CA ALA A 53 21.31 -4.82 -34.53
C ALA A 53 20.41 -3.82 -33.79
N LYS A 54 19.88 -2.80 -34.49
CA LYS A 54 18.97 -1.81 -33.90
C LYS A 54 17.67 -2.43 -33.38
N LEU A 55 17.10 -3.38 -34.12
CA LEU A 55 15.89 -4.10 -33.68
C LEU A 55 16.17 -4.98 -32.46
N SER A 56 17.33 -5.62 -32.40
CA SER A 56 17.77 -6.40 -31.23
C SER A 56 17.93 -5.52 -30.00
N THR A 57 18.63 -4.39 -30.14
CA THR A 57 18.77 -3.40 -29.05
C THR A 57 17.41 -2.86 -28.60
N LEU A 58 16.52 -2.54 -29.53
CA LEU A 58 15.17 -2.07 -29.20
C LEU A 58 14.38 -3.13 -28.42
N LYS A 59 14.52 -4.41 -28.78
CA LYS A 59 13.89 -5.51 -28.06
C LYS A 59 14.39 -5.60 -26.62
N THR A 60 15.70 -5.53 -26.40
CA THR A 60 16.29 -5.51 -25.05
C THR A 60 15.78 -4.33 -24.23
N ILE A 61 15.74 -3.12 -24.81
CA ILE A 61 15.22 -1.93 -24.12
C ILE A 61 13.75 -2.10 -23.72
N ILE A 62 12.93 -2.73 -24.58
CA ILE A 62 11.53 -3.00 -24.28
C ILE A 62 11.39 -3.99 -23.12
N GLU A 63 12.17 -5.08 -23.15
CA GLU A 63 12.19 -6.09 -22.08
C GLU A 63 12.63 -5.48 -20.74
N GLU A 64 13.70 -4.68 -20.73
CA GLU A 64 14.17 -3.97 -19.53
C GLU A 64 13.11 -2.99 -19.01
N ARG A 65 12.49 -2.21 -19.90
CA ARG A 65 11.42 -1.28 -19.53
C ARG A 65 10.25 -2.01 -18.87
N ASP A 66 9.83 -3.13 -19.44
CA ASP A 66 8.69 -3.89 -18.92
C ASP A 66 9.04 -4.54 -17.57
N HIS A 67 10.28 -5.02 -17.41
CA HIS A 67 10.78 -5.46 -16.11
C HIS A 67 10.76 -4.34 -15.05
N PHE A 68 11.25 -3.13 -15.38
CA PHE A 68 11.20 -2.01 -14.45
C PHE A 68 9.78 -1.58 -14.11
N ARG A 69 8.83 -1.67 -15.06
CA ARG A 69 7.41 -1.39 -14.78
C ARG A 69 6.84 -2.35 -13.74
N GLU A 70 7.16 -3.63 -13.84
CA GLU A 70 6.75 -4.63 -12.85
C GLU A 70 7.32 -4.32 -11.46
N GLN A 71 8.62 -4.01 -11.39
CA GLN A 71 9.27 -3.62 -10.12
C GLN A 71 8.63 -2.37 -9.50
N ILE A 72 8.36 -1.34 -10.32
CA ILE A 72 7.68 -0.11 -9.86
C ILE A 72 6.29 -0.45 -9.30
N SER A 73 5.53 -1.29 -10.00
CA SER A 73 4.20 -1.72 -9.54
C SER A 73 4.26 -2.46 -8.20
N GLN A 74 5.25 -3.34 -8.02
CA GLN A 74 5.48 -4.04 -6.75
C GLN A 74 5.84 -3.06 -5.63
N LEU A 75 6.75 -2.12 -5.88
CA LEU A 75 7.13 -1.10 -4.90
C LEU A 75 5.97 -0.20 -4.50
N GLN A 76 5.12 0.21 -5.46
CA GLN A 76 3.91 0.98 -5.17
C GLN A 76 2.93 0.20 -4.29
N ASN A 77 2.77 -1.10 -4.53
CA ASN A 77 1.93 -1.94 -3.68
C ASN A 77 2.50 -2.05 -2.25
N THR A 78 3.81 -2.28 -2.11
CA THR A 78 4.47 -2.30 -0.81
C THR A 78 4.33 -0.96 -0.09
N GLN A 79 4.52 0.17 -0.78
CA GLN A 79 4.34 1.50 -0.22
C GLN A 79 2.91 1.72 0.28
N ARG A 80 1.91 1.27 -0.48
CA ARG A 80 0.50 1.35 -0.08
C ARG A 80 0.21 0.55 1.18
N ILE A 81 0.71 -0.69 1.26
CA ILE A 81 0.55 -1.54 2.44
C ILE A 81 1.24 -0.91 3.65
N ALA A 82 2.49 -0.46 3.50
CA ALA A 82 3.24 0.19 4.57
C ALA A 82 2.53 1.45 5.08
N SER A 83 2.00 2.28 4.18
CA SER A 83 1.26 3.50 4.56
C SER A 83 0.01 3.18 5.36
N ARG A 84 -0.72 2.12 4.98
CA ARG A 84 -1.88 1.65 5.73
C ARG A 84 -1.48 1.17 7.14
N MET A 85 -0.44 0.34 7.24
CA MET A 85 0.05 -0.15 8.53
C MET A 85 0.50 0.99 9.45
N ILE A 86 1.18 2.00 8.90
CA ILE A 86 1.57 3.19 9.68
C ILE A 86 0.35 3.92 10.23
N SER A 87 -0.74 4.02 9.45
CA SER A 87 -1.99 4.62 9.94
C SER A 87 -2.58 3.81 11.09
N GLU A 88 -2.71 2.49 10.92
CA GLU A 88 -3.27 1.58 11.93
C GLU A 88 -2.46 1.65 13.24
N LEU A 89 -1.12 1.60 13.15
CA LEU A 89 -0.23 1.73 14.31
C LEU A 89 -0.35 3.10 15.01
N ASN A 90 -0.57 4.18 14.26
CA ASN A 90 -0.78 5.50 14.85
C ASN A 90 -2.10 5.59 15.61
N ASP A 91 -3.15 4.95 15.10
CA ASP A 91 -4.45 4.90 15.77
C ASP A 91 -4.37 4.04 17.04
N GLU A 92 -3.73 2.87 16.99
CA GLU A 92 -3.44 2.04 18.18
C GLU A 92 -2.63 2.82 19.23
N LYS A 93 -1.57 3.53 18.81
CA LYS A 93 -0.78 4.37 19.71
C LYS A 93 -1.64 5.42 20.42
N ARG A 94 -2.57 6.06 19.72
CA ARG A 94 -3.47 7.05 20.33
C ARG A 94 -4.40 6.40 21.35
N GLN A 95 -4.93 5.22 21.06
CA GLN A 95 -5.77 4.47 22.00
C GLN A 95 -5.01 4.11 23.28
N PHE A 96 -3.78 3.61 23.15
CA PHE A 96 -2.94 3.29 24.32
C PHE A 96 -2.61 4.54 25.15
N LEU A 97 -2.31 5.66 24.50
CA LEU A 97 -2.06 6.92 25.22
C LEU A 97 -3.28 7.39 26.01
N ALA A 98 -4.48 7.25 25.44
CA ALA A 98 -5.72 7.57 26.14
C ALA A 98 -5.94 6.66 27.36
N GLN A 99 -5.76 5.35 27.21
CA GLN A 99 -5.86 4.39 28.32
C GLN A 99 -4.85 4.66 29.43
N ILE A 100 -3.59 4.98 29.07
CA ILE A 100 -2.56 5.36 30.05
C ILE A 100 -3.00 6.61 30.83
N GLN A 101 -3.60 7.59 30.15
CA GLN A 101 -4.06 8.81 30.80
C GLN A 101 -5.21 8.53 31.76
N GLU A 102 -6.19 7.72 31.37
CA GLU A 102 -7.30 7.28 32.21
C GLU A 102 -6.79 6.55 33.46
N LEU A 103 -5.94 5.53 33.28
CA LEU A 103 -5.35 4.79 34.40
C LEU A 103 -4.53 5.68 35.34
N ARG A 104 -3.84 6.71 34.82
CA ARG A 104 -3.12 7.68 35.66
C ARG A 104 -4.07 8.52 36.51
N GLN A 105 -5.22 8.92 35.96
CA GLN A 105 -6.24 9.66 36.70
C GLN A 105 -6.86 8.77 37.79
N GLU A 106 -7.24 7.54 37.44
CA GLU A 106 -7.76 6.57 38.40
C GLU A 106 -6.76 6.30 39.53
N ASN A 107 -5.48 6.06 39.21
CA ASN A 107 -4.45 5.82 40.22
C ASN A 107 -4.27 7.04 41.14
N THR A 108 -4.35 8.25 40.59
CA THR A 108 -4.27 9.48 41.38
C THR A 108 -5.46 9.59 42.34
N GLN A 109 -6.66 9.23 41.89
CA GLN A 109 -7.85 9.24 42.72
C GLN A 109 -7.74 8.20 43.85
N LEU A 110 -7.39 6.95 43.51
CA LEU A 110 -7.21 5.88 44.50
C LEU A 110 -6.16 6.22 45.57
N ARG A 111 -5.09 6.93 45.20
CA ARG A 111 -4.10 7.42 46.17
C ARG A 111 -4.70 8.42 47.15
N ARG A 112 -5.50 9.37 46.66
CA ARG A 112 -6.19 10.35 47.52
C ARG A 112 -7.19 9.67 48.45
N ASP A 113 -7.95 8.71 47.92
CA ASP A 113 -8.92 7.95 48.72
C ASP A 113 -8.21 7.15 49.82
N LEU A 114 -7.07 6.53 49.50
CA LEU A 114 -6.24 5.82 50.48
C LEU A 114 -5.71 6.75 51.57
N GLU A 115 -5.17 7.91 51.20
CA GLU A 115 -4.66 8.91 52.17
C GLU A 115 -5.79 9.40 53.10
N TYR A 116 -6.99 9.61 52.55
CA TYR A 116 -8.16 10.03 53.32
C TYR A 116 -8.58 8.95 54.34
N GLU A 117 -8.68 7.69 53.92
CA GLU A 117 -9.02 6.57 54.79
C GLU A 117 -7.95 6.35 55.88
N GLN A 118 -6.67 6.48 55.54
CA GLN A 118 -5.58 6.43 56.52
C GLN A 118 -5.75 7.50 57.58
N MET A 119 -6.03 8.75 57.17
CA MET A 119 -6.24 9.86 58.10
C MET A 119 -7.45 9.62 59.03
N ILE A 120 -8.57 9.10 58.51
CA ILE A 120 -9.75 8.77 59.34
C ILE A 120 -9.40 7.67 60.35
N ASN A 121 -8.72 6.62 59.88
CA ASN A 121 -8.36 5.50 60.73
C ASN A 121 -7.41 5.93 61.85
N GLU A 122 -6.40 6.75 61.54
CA GLU A 122 -5.50 7.32 62.55
C GLU A 122 -6.26 8.14 63.60
N ARG A 123 -7.19 9.02 63.18
CA ARG A 123 -8.03 9.78 64.12
C ARG A 123 -8.89 8.87 64.98
N THR A 124 -9.46 7.83 64.39
CA THR A 124 -10.34 6.87 65.09
C THR A 124 -9.54 6.08 66.12
N ILE A 125 -8.36 5.57 65.75
CA ILE A 125 -7.44 4.88 66.66
C ILE A 125 -7.03 5.80 67.81
N ASN A 126 -6.61 7.02 67.53
CA ASN A 126 -6.21 7.99 68.56
C ASN A 126 -7.35 8.29 69.54
N ASN A 127 -8.58 8.46 69.04
CA ASN A 127 -9.76 8.64 69.89
C ASN A 127 -10.04 7.41 70.76
N LEU A 128 -9.98 6.21 70.20
CA LEU A 128 -10.18 4.96 70.96
C LEU A 128 -9.09 4.79 72.04
N SER A 129 -7.82 5.03 71.70
CA SER A 129 -6.72 4.98 72.68
C SER A 129 -6.93 5.97 73.83
N ASN A 130 -7.38 7.20 73.55
CA ASN A 130 -7.70 8.17 74.60
C ASN A 130 -8.86 7.70 75.50
N GLN A 131 -9.89 7.06 74.93
CA GLN A 131 -11.00 6.50 75.69
C GLN A 131 -10.54 5.34 76.57
N VAL A 132 -9.75 4.41 76.03
CA VAL A 132 -9.17 3.28 76.78
C VAL A 132 -8.33 3.79 77.94
N ASN A 133 -7.37 4.70 77.69
CA ASN A 133 -6.54 5.29 78.75
C ASN A 133 -7.39 5.95 79.86
N THR A 134 -8.50 6.61 79.48
CA THR A 134 -9.41 7.22 80.46
C THR A 134 -10.13 6.18 81.31
N LEU A 135 -10.55 5.07 80.71
CA LEU A 135 -11.22 3.96 81.41
C LEU A 135 -10.25 3.22 82.33
N GLU A 136 -9.05 2.90 81.86
CA GLU A 136 -7.99 2.25 82.65
C GLU A 136 -7.60 3.12 83.86
N ASN A 137 -7.46 4.43 83.68
CA ASN A 137 -7.19 5.35 84.79
C ASN A 137 -8.31 5.34 85.83
N ARG A 138 -9.57 5.29 85.41
CA ARG A 138 -10.71 5.20 86.33
C ARG A 138 -10.73 3.87 87.07
N GLU A 139 -10.49 2.76 86.38
CA GLU A 139 -10.40 1.44 86.98
C GLU A 139 -9.29 1.36 88.03
N ASN A 140 -8.11 1.91 87.73
CA ASN A 140 -6.99 2.00 88.68
C ASN A 140 -7.35 2.81 89.94
N ILE A 141 -8.10 3.90 89.80
CA ILE A 141 -8.59 4.69 90.94
C ILE A 141 -9.60 3.88 91.77
N PHE A 142 -10.56 3.22 91.12
CA PHE A 142 -11.57 2.41 91.82
C PHE A 142 -10.96 1.23 92.56
N THR A 143 -10.02 0.52 91.94
CA THR A 143 -9.32 -0.61 92.59
C THR A 143 -8.46 -0.14 93.77
N ALA A 144 -7.79 1.02 93.66
CA ALA A 144 -7.07 1.61 94.78
C ALA A 144 -7.99 2.02 95.95
N LEU A 145 -9.22 2.48 95.66
CA LEU A 145 -10.23 2.81 96.68
C LEU A 145 -10.83 1.56 97.36
N LEU A 146 -10.94 0.44 96.66
CA LEU A 146 -11.50 -0.81 97.19
C LEU A 146 -10.49 -1.64 98.02
N ASN A 147 -9.20 -1.41 97.82
CA ASN A 147 -8.11 -2.10 98.51
C ASN A 147 -7.54 -1.33 99.72
N ASN A 148 -8.10 -0.15 100.05
CA ASN A 148 -7.84 0.62 101.28
C ASN A 148 -9.05 0.51 102.23
#